data_AF-A0A392PCH4-F1
#
_entry.id   AF-A0A392PCH4-F1
#
_cell.length_a   1.000
_cell.length_b   1.000
_cell.length_c   1.000
_cell.angle_alpha   90.00
_cell.angle_beta   90.00
_cell.angle_gamma   90.00
#
_symmetry.space_group_name_H-M   'P 1'
#
loop_
_entity.id
_entity.type
_entity.pdbx_description
1 polymer ?
#
loop_
_entity_poly.entity_id
_entity_poly.type
_entity_poly.pdbx_seq_one_letter_code
_entity_poly.pdbx_strand_id
1 'polypeptide(L)'
;AQAIIFALMDRSESELGEPLTRLLPLGLGLLYLGKQESVEATAEVSKTLDEKIRKYCEITLLSCAYAGTGNVLKVQNLLGHCSQKDEMHQGPAVVGIAMVAMAEELGIDMAIRSLEHLLQYGEQSVRRAVPLALGLLSISNPKVKSML
;
A
#
# COMPACT_ATOMS: atom_id res chain seq x y z
N ALA A 1 18.49 1.52 3.50
CA ALA A 1 17.41 1.18 4.45
C ALA A 1 17.69 1.75 5.85
N GLN A 2 18.80 1.40 6.51
CA GLN A 2 19.12 1.84 7.88
C GLN A 2 19.12 3.37 8.05
N ALA A 3 19.67 4.13 7.10
CA ALA A 3 19.66 5.60 7.16
C ALA A 3 18.24 6.20 7.13
N ILE A 4 17.29 5.56 6.43
CA ILE A 4 15.89 6.04 6.36
C ILE A 4 15.15 5.72 7.65
N ILE A 5 15.40 4.55 8.25
CA ILE A 5 14.83 4.19 9.56
C ILE A 5 15.34 5.13 10.64
N PHE A 6 16.65 5.40 10.67
CA PHE A 6 17.24 6.35 11.61
C PHE A 6 16.68 7.76 11.40
N ALA A 7 16.54 8.20 10.15
CA ALA A 7 15.91 9.47 9.81
C ALA A 7 14.40 9.51 10.13
N LEU A 8 13.71 8.38 10.24
CA LEU A 8 12.31 8.31 10.69
C LEU A 8 12.21 8.30 12.23
N MET A 9 13.20 7.78 12.93
CA MET A 9 13.27 7.77 14.39
C MET A 9 13.65 9.14 14.98
N ASP A 10 14.40 9.96 14.24
CA ASP A 10 14.90 11.27 14.69
C ASP A 10 13.93 12.43 14.39
N ARG A 11 12.79 12.16 13.74
CA ARG A 11 11.81 13.17 13.31
C ARG A 11 10.76 13.41 14.38
N SER A 12 10.43 14.68 14.61
CA SER A 12 9.47 15.11 15.63
C SER A 12 8.01 15.06 15.13
N GLU A 13 7.04 14.94 16.06
CA GLU A 13 5.59 14.85 15.74
C GLU A 13 5.07 15.96 14.82
N SER A 14 5.71 17.13 14.85
CA SER A 14 5.38 18.31 14.05
C SER A 14 5.68 18.13 12.56
N GLU A 15 6.73 17.39 12.24
CA GLU A 15 7.17 17.15 10.86
C GLU A 15 6.44 15.96 10.23
N LEU A 16 5.85 15.06 11.02
CA LEU A 16 5.09 13.90 10.54
C LEU A 16 3.85 14.26 9.71
N GLY A 17 3.38 15.51 9.82
CA GLY A 17 2.25 16.03 9.04
C GLY A 17 2.63 16.48 7.62
N GLU A 18 3.92 16.62 7.31
CA GLU A 18 4.33 17.13 6.01
C GLU A 18 4.16 16.08 4.90
N PRO A 19 3.83 16.50 3.66
CA PRO A 19 3.81 15.61 2.51
C PRO A 19 5.15 14.90 2.27
N LEU A 20 6.27 15.55 2.60
CA LEU A 20 7.62 15.03 2.40
C LEU A 20 7.91 13.82 3.28
N THR A 21 7.37 13.77 4.50
CA THR A 21 7.50 12.61 5.40
C THR A 21 6.83 11.36 4.85
N ARG A 22 5.90 11.48 3.89
CA ARG A 22 5.29 10.32 3.21
C ARG A 22 6.22 9.70 2.15
N LEU A 23 7.19 10.47 1.63
CA LEU A 23 8.17 9.97 0.66
C LEU A 23 9.24 9.09 1.30
N LEU A 24 9.53 9.27 2.58
CA LEU A 24 10.54 8.48 3.29
C LEU A 24 10.12 7.00 3.43
N PRO A 25 8.90 6.67 3.91
CA PRO A 25 8.38 5.30 3.89
C PRO A 25 8.25 4.71 2.49
N LEU A 26 7.89 5.53 1.49
CA LEU A 26 7.84 5.08 0.09
C LEU A 26 9.23 4.69 -0.42
N GLY A 27 10.24 5.51 -0.17
CA GLY A 27 11.63 5.21 -0.51
C GLY A 27 12.14 3.96 0.21
N LEU A 28 11.78 3.76 1.48
CA LEU A 28 12.08 2.52 2.20
C LEU A 28 11.42 1.31 1.53
N GLY A 29 10.12 1.40 1.20
CA GLY A 29 9.39 0.33 0.52
C GLY A 29 9.99 -0.05 -0.84
N LEU A 30 10.34 0.95 -1.66
CA LEU A 30 10.95 0.74 -2.97
C LEU A 30 12.33 0.08 -2.90
N LEU A 31 13.11 0.31 -1.84
CA LEU A 31 14.39 -0.40 -1.63
C LEU A 31 14.20 -1.91 -1.40
N TYR A 32 13.04 -2.31 -0.88
CA TYR A 32 12.70 -3.72 -0.60
C TYR A 32 11.73 -4.30 -1.63
N LEU A 33 11.55 -3.65 -2.78
CA LEU A 33 10.64 -4.11 -3.82
C LEU A 33 11.00 -5.52 -4.31
N GLY A 34 10.05 -6.45 -4.23
CA GLY A 34 10.22 -7.86 -4.59
C GLY A 34 11.10 -8.70 -3.65
N LYS A 35 11.58 -8.14 -2.52
CA LYS A 35 12.40 -8.86 -1.53
C LYS A 35 11.60 -9.23 -0.29
N GLN A 36 10.81 -10.30 -0.38
CA GLN A 36 9.96 -10.77 0.71
C GLN A 36 10.74 -11.14 1.98
N GLU A 37 11.79 -11.95 1.86
CA GLU A 37 12.55 -12.49 3.01
C GLU A 37 13.23 -11.40 3.85
N SER A 38 13.68 -10.33 3.20
CA SER A 38 14.39 -9.24 3.89
C SER A 38 13.45 -8.19 4.50
N VAL A 39 12.15 -8.26 4.19
CA VAL A 39 11.20 -7.25 4.65
C VAL A 39 10.78 -7.47 6.10
N GLU A 40 10.73 -8.72 6.58
CA GLU A 40 10.22 -9.04 7.92
C GLU A 40 11.06 -8.39 9.03
N ALA A 41 12.39 -8.49 8.92
CA ALA A 41 13.31 -7.82 9.84
C ALA A 41 13.15 -6.29 9.83
N THR A 42 12.90 -5.72 8.64
CA THR A 42 12.73 -4.26 8.47
C THR A 42 11.36 -3.80 8.98
N ALA A 43 10.33 -4.63 8.82
CA ALA A 43 8.99 -4.39 9.34
C ALA A 43 8.96 -4.46 10.87
N GLU A 44 9.75 -5.34 11.48
CA GLU A 44 9.90 -5.40 12.93
C GLU A 44 10.57 -4.15 13.49
N VAL A 45 11.63 -3.66 12.84
CA VAL A 45 12.27 -2.39 13.20
C VAL A 45 11.32 -1.20 12.98
N SER A 46 10.44 -1.25 11.98
CA SER A 46 9.46 -0.19 11.73
C SER A 46 8.40 -0.08 12.83
N LYS A 47 8.26 -1.09 13.71
CA LYS A 47 7.33 -1.04 14.86
C LYS A 47 7.77 -0.07 15.95
N THR A 48 9.05 0.30 16.00
CA THR A 48 9.59 1.24 16.99
C THR A 48 9.30 2.71 16.63
N LEU A 49 8.67 2.95 15.48
CA LEU A 49 8.25 4.28 15.02
C LEU A 49 6.96 4.74 15.71
N ASP A 50 6.73 6.05 15.69
CA ASP A 50 5.50 6.68 16.18
C ASP A 50 4.23 6.09 15.56
N GLU A 51 3.19 5.96 16.37
CA GLU A 51 1.97 5.21 16.03
C GLU A 51 1.27 5.71 14.76
N LYS A 52 1.39 7.01 14.46
CA LYS A 52 0.81 7.64 13.25
C LYS A 52 1.52 7.26 11.96
N ILE A 53 2.85 7.16 11.96
CA ILE A 53 3.63 6.78 10.75
C ILE A 53 3.85 5.28 10.67
N ARG A 54 3.84 4.58 11.81
CA ARG A 54 4.04 3.13 11.88
C ARG A 54 3.16 2.39 10.89
N LYS A 55 1.86 2.69 10.88
CA LYS A 55 0.89 2.06 9.97
C LYS A 55 1.18 2.39 8.50
N TYR A 56 1.54 3.64 8.18
CA TYR A 56 1.87 4.06 6.81
C TYR A 56 3.11 3.34 6.29
N CYS A 57 4.14 3.28 7.12
CA CYS A 57 5.38 2.62 6.81
C CYS A 57 5.17 1.13 6.62
N GLU A 58 4.43 0.49 7.53
CA GLU A 58 4.09 -0.93 7.45
C GLU A 58 3.33 -1.26 6.16
N ILE A 59 2.24 -0.53 5.85
CA ILE A 59 1.44 -0.77 4.64
C ILE A 59 2.27 -0.58 3.38
N THR A 60 3.04 0.50 3.30
CA THR A 60 3.84 0.83 2.11
C THR A 60 4.98 -0.17 1.91
N LEU A 61 5.67 -0.54 2.98
CA LEU A 61 6.75 -1.50 2.97
C LEU A 61 6.26 -2.90 2.58
N LEU A 62 5.18 -3.37 3.19
CA LEU A 62 4.57 -4.66 2.85
C LEU A 62 4.07 -4.67 1.40
N SER A 63 3.41 -3.61 0.96
CA SER A 63 2.89 -3.52 -0.41
C SER A 63 3.99 -3.60 -1.47
N CYS A 64 5.15 -2.98 -1.21
CA CYS A 64 6.30 -3.04 -2.11
C CYS A 64 7.01 -4.41 -2.08
N ALA A 65 7.17 -5.01 -0.90
CA ALA A 65 7.87 -6.28 -0.76
C ALA A 65 7.08 -7.47 -1.35
N TYR A 66 5.76 -7.43 -1.28
CA TYR A 66 4.87 -8.45 -1.85
C TYR A 66 4.33 -8.08 -3.24
N ALA A 67 4.93 -7.08 -3.90
CA ALA A 67 4.53 -6.68 -5.25
C ALA A 67 4.68 -7.85 -6.23
N GLY A 68 3.62 -8.16 -6.98
CA GLY A 68 3.61 -9.18 -8.02
C GLY A 68 3.69 -10.62 -7.51
N THR A 69 3.35 -10.89 -6.25
CA THR A 69 3.44 -12.26 -5.70
C THR A 69 2.10 -12.95 -5.52
N GLY A 70 0.98 -12.26 -5.75
CA GLY A 70 -0.35 -12.87 -5.68
C GLY A 70 -0.77 -13.32 -4.26
N ASN A 71 -0.10 -12.84 -3.21
CA ASN A 71 -0.34 -13.36 -1.87
C ASN A 71 -1.70 -12.87 -1.32
N VAL A 72 -2.68 -13.77 -1.30
CA VAL A 72 -4.06 -13.50 -0.85
C VAL A 72 -4.13 -12.97 0.58
N LEU A 73 -3.28 -13.48 1.50
CA LEU A 73 -3.28 -13.02 2.89
C LEU A 73 -2.86 -11.55 2.99
N LYS A 74 -1.93 -11.11 2.13
CA LYS A 74 -1.49 -9.71 2.11
C LYS A 74 -2.55 -8.81 1.50
N VAL A 75 -3.22 -9.26 0.43
CA VAL A 75 -4.39 -8.54 -0.12
C VAL A 75 -5.50 -8.39 0.92
N GLN A 76 -5.83 -9.45 1.66
CA GLN A 76 -6.85 -9.39 2.72
C GLN A 76 -6.44 -8.46 3.86
N ASN A 77 -5.17 -8.48 4.27
CA ASN A 77 -4.67 -7.57 5.30
C ASN A 77 -4.82 -6.10 4.85
N LEU A 78 -4.42 -5.79 3.62
CA LEU A 78 -4.56 -4.45 3.05
C LEU A 78 -6.03 -4.01 2.93
N LEU A 79 -6.94 -4.92 2.54
CA LEU A 79 -8.38 -4.66 2.54
C LEU A 79 -8.92 -4.34 3.94
N GLY A 80 -8.42 -5.03 4.97
CA GLY A 80 -8.75 -4.73 6.37
C GLY A 80 -8.35 -3.31 6.77
N HIS A 81 -7.20 -2.83 6.30
CA HIS A 81 -6.76 -1.44 6.51
C HIS A 81 -7.60 -0.42 5.75
N CYS A 82 -8.12 -0.75 4.57
CA CYS A 82 -9.04 0.12 3.81
C CYS A 82 -10.39 0.36 4.52
N SER A 83 -10.78 -0.50 5.46
CA SER A 83 -12.03 -0.39 6.22
C SER A 83 -11.90 0.47 7.49
N GLN A 84 -10.68 0.78 7.93
CA GLN A 84 -10.45 1.64 9.10
C GLN A 84 -10.65 3.11 8.73
N LYS A 85 -11.24 3.92 9.61
CA LYS A 85 -11.52 5.36 9.40
C LYS A 85 -10.29 6.29 9.37
N ASP A 86 -9.11 5.76 9.10
CA ASP A 86 -7.85 6.49 9.17
C ASP A 86 -7.39 6.87 7.76
N GLU A 87 -7.66 8.12 7.36
CA GLU A 87 -7.50 8.59 5.96
C GLU A 87 -6.06 8.48 5.44
N MET A 88 -5.05 8.55 6.32
CA MET A 88 -3.66 8.66 5.90
C MET A 88 -3.12 7.36 5.27
N HIS A 89 -3.69 6.23 5.64
CA HIS A 89 -3.18 4.88 5.34
C HIS A 89 -3.96 4.15 4.26
N GLN A 90 -5.20 4.57 4.03
CA GLN A 90 -6.13 3.92 3.10
C GLN A 90 -5.67 4.03 1.64
N GLY A 91 -5.23 5.22 1.20
CA GLY A 91 -4.78 5.42 -0.19
C GLY A 91 -3.64 4.46 -0.60
N PRO A 92 -2.53 4.40 0.15
CA PRO A 92 -1.46 3.44 -0.08
C PRO A 92 -1.91 1.98 -0.02
N ALA A 93 -2.85 1.65 0.88
CA ALA A 93 -3.36 0.28 0.98
C ALA A 93 -4.10 -0.15 -0.30
N VAL A 94 -4.91 0.73 -0.89
CA VAL A 94 -5.62 0.49 -2.16
C VAL A 94 -4.63 0.27 -3.31
N VAL A 95 -3.61 1.11 -3.41
CA VAL A 95 -2.54 0.94 -4.42
C VAL A 95 -1.74 -0.35 -4.15
N GLY A 96 -1.51 -0.67 -2.88
CA GLY A 96 -0.85 -1.90 -2.46
C GLY A 96 -1.58 -3.16 -2.90
N ILE A 97 -2.91 -3.18 -2.84
CA ILE A 97 -3.72 -4.30 -3.34
C ILE A 97 -3.44 -4.54 -4.83
N ALA A 98 -3.43 -3.47 -5.63
CA ALA A 98 -3.09 -3.57 -7.05
C ALA A 98 -1.64 -4.04 -7.25
N MET A 99 -0.70 -3.55 -6.44
CA MET A 99 0.71 -3.97 -6.53
C MET A 99 0.93 -5.43 -6.21
N VAL A 100 0.25 -5.99 -5.21
CA VAL A 100 0.38 -7.41 -4.86
C VAL A 100 -0.25 -8.30 -5.93
N ALA A 101 -1.36 -7.86 -6.52
CA ALA A 101 -2.14 -8.64 -7.47
C ALA A 101 -1.65 -8.56 -8.93
N MET A 102 -0.84 -7.56 -9.32
CA MET A 102 -0.56 -7.25 -10.74
C MET A 102 0.11 -8.35 -11.58
N ALA A 103 0.72 -9.36 -10.97
CA ALA A 103 1.44 -10.42 -11.71
C ALA A 103 0.65 -11.74 -11.80
N GLU A 104 -0.56 -11.81 -11.23
CA GLU A 104 -1.41 -13.00 -11.27
C GLU A 104 -2.75 -12.70 -11.92
N GLU A 105 -3.11 -13.44 -12.97
CA GLU A 105 -4.39 -13.23 -13.67
C GLU A 105 -5.61 -13.42 -12.76
N LEU A 106 -5.61 -14.47 -11.93
CA LEU A 106 -6.67 -14.70 -10.93
C LEU A 106 -6.69 -13.61 -9.85
N GLY A 107 -5.51 -13.18 -9.41
CA GLY A 107 -5.34 -12.11 -8.43
C GLY A 107 -5.88 -10.77 -8.95
N ILE A 108 -5.65 -10.46 -10.23
CA ILE A 108 -6.19 -9.27 -10.91
C ILE A 108 -7.72 -9.30 -10.87
N ASP A 109 -8.36 -10.40 -11.29
CA ASP A 109 -9.82 -10.52 -11.31
C ASP A 109 -10.44 -10.36 -9.91
N MET A 110 -9.78 -10.90 -8.89
CA MET A 110 -10.21 -10.77 -7.49
C MET A 110 -10.01 -9.34 -6.96
N ALA A 111 -8.88 -8.70 -7.29
CA ALA A 111 -8.57 -7.34 -6.90
C ALA A 111 -9.54 -6.33 -7.54
N ILE A 112 -9.90 -6.50 -8.82
CA ILE A 112 -10.87 -5.65 -9.52
C ILE A 112 -12.21 -5.64 -8.78
N ARG A 113 -12.79 -6.81 -8.46
CA ARG A 113 -14.07 -6.88 -7.74
C ARG A 113 -14.01 -6.22 -6.36
N SER A 114 -12.88 -6.39 -5.67
CA SER A 114 -12.66 -5.76 -4.36
C SER A 114 -12.57 -4.24 -4.48
N LEU A 115 -11.87 -3.74 -5.51
CA LEU A 115 -11.76 -2.32 -5.82
C LEU A 115 -13.10 -1.70 -6.23
N GLU A 116 -13.95 -2.42 -6.98
CA GLU A 116 -15.31 -1.97 -7.31
C GLU A 116 -16.17 -1.76 -6.06
N HIS A 117 -16.10 -2.68 -5.09
CA HIS A 117 -16.79 -2.54 -3.82
C HIS A 117 -16.26 -1.34 -3.03
N LEU A 118 -14.94 -1.13 -2.99
CA LEU A 118 -14.33 0.05 -2.38
C LEU A 118 -14.71 1.35 -3.09
N LEU A 119 -14.97 1.34 -4.40
CA LEU A 119 -15.42 2.50 -5.15
C LEU A 119 -16.86 2.91 -4.78
N GLN A 120 -17.72 1.92 -4.55
CA GLN A 120 -19.13 2.11 -4.22
C GLN A 120 -19.34 2.49 -2.75
N TYR A 121 -18.61 1.86 -1.84
CA TYR A 121 -18.86 1.94 -0.40
C TYR A 121 -17.72 2.55 0.43
N GLY A 122 -16.56 2.82 -0.18
CA GLY A 122 -15.39 3.37 0.52
C GLY A 122 -15.48 4.88 0.80
N GLU A 123 -14.65 5.34 1.73
CA GLU A 123 -14.49 6.77 2.06
C GLU A 123 -13.86 7.55 0.89
N GLN A 124 -13.93 8.88 0.95
CA GLN A 124 -13.50 9.77 -0.15
C GLN A 124 -12.01 9.59 -0.53
N SER A 125 -11.17 9.31 0.45
CA SER A 125 -9.75 8.93 0.32
C SER A 125 -9.56 7.65 -0.52
N VAL A 126 -10.28 6.58 -0.16
CA VAL A 126 -10.28 5.28 -0.84
C VAL A 126 -10.77 5.42 -2.28
N ARG A 127 -11.92 6.08 -2.47
CA ARG A 127 -12.55 6.26 -3.80
C ARG A 127 -11.66 7.01 -4.79
N ARG A 128 -10.81 7.92 -4.31
CA ARG A 128 -9.82 8.63 -5.14
C ARG A 128 -8.63 7.75 -5.55
N ALA A 129 -8.24 6.79 -4.71
CA ALA A 129 -7.13 5.88 -4.98
C ALA A 129 -7.51 4.71 -5.90
N VAL A 130 -8.79 4.29 -5.88
CA VAL A 130 -9.28 3.14 -6.66
C VAL A 130 -9.04 3.26 -8.18
N PRO A 131 -9.33 4.39 -8.86
CA PRO A 131 -9.07 4.52 -10.30
C PRO A 131 -7.60 4.31 -10.67
N LEU A 132 -6.68 4.78 -9.81
CA LEU A 132 -5.25 4.57 -10.00
C LEU A 132 -4.87 3.10 -9.88
N ALA A 133 -5.42 2.41 -8.88
CA ALA A 133 -5.21 0.98 -8.66
C ALA A 133 -5.77 0.11 -9.81
N LEU A 134 -6.96 0.45 -10.31
CA LEU A 134 -7.55 -0.20 -11.50
C LEU A 134 -6.71 0.03 -12.75
N GLY A 135 -6.20 1.26 -12.93
CA GLY A 135 -5.27 1.60 -14.01
C GLY A 135 -4.01 0.73 -13.97
N LEU A 136 -3.40 0.56 -12.78
CA LEU A 136 -2.23 -0.29 -12.58
C LEU A 136 -2.48 -1.75 -12.96
N LEU A 137 -3.63 -2.32 -12.58
CA LEU A 137 -4.00 -3.71 -12.92
C LEU A 137 -4.31 -3.89 -14.42
N SER A 138 -4.59 -2.81 -15.13
CA SER A 138 -5.14 -2.83 -16.48
C SER A 138 -4.19 -2.32 -17.58
N ILE A 139 -2.92 -2.03 -17.26
CA ILE A 139 -1.94 -1.41 -18.18
C ILE A 139 -1.87 -2.11 -19.55
N SER A 140 -2.02 -3.43 -19.59
CA SER A 140 -1.92 -4.24 -20.81
C SER A 140 -3.19 -5.00 -21.16
N ASN A 141 -4.31 -4.74 -20.47
CA ASN A 141 -5.55 -5.50 -20.67
C ASN A 141 -6.62 -4.62 -21.35
N PRO A 142 -6.89 -4.80 -22.66
CA PRO A 142 -7.89 -4.00 -23.37
C PRO A 142 -9.34 -4.33 -22.95
N LYS A 143 -9.55 -5.37 -22.14
CA LYS A 143 -10.87 -5.80 -21.66
C LYS A 143 -11.39 -5.02 -20.46
N VAL A 144 -10.76 -3.92 -20.04
CA VAL A 144 -11.33 -3.07 -18.98
C VAL A 144 -12.72 -2.67 -19.45
N LYS A 145 -13.76 -3.27 -18.85
CA LYS A 145 -15.11 -2.75 -18.97
C LYS A 145 -14.99 -1.32 -18.51
N SER A 146 -15.13 -0.40 -19.46
CA SER A 146 -15.25 1.03 -19.18
C SER A 146 -16.31 1.18 -18.11
N MET A 147 -15.88 1.41 -16.88
CA MET A 147 -16.76 1.70 -15.76
C MET A 147 -17.08 3.19 -15.83
N LEU A 148 -17.79 3.56 -16.90
CA LEU A 148 -18.49 4.82 -17.12
C LEU A 148 -19.91 4.47 -17.54
#